data_AF-A0A1S6J7M6-F1
#
_entry.id   AF-A0A1S6J7M6-F1
#
_cell.length_a   1.000
_cell.length_b   1.000
_cell.length_c   1.000
_cell.angle_alpha   90.00
_cell.angle_beta   90.00
_cell.angle_gamma   90.00
#
_symmetry.space_group_name_H-M   'P 1'
#
loop_
_entity.id
_entity.type
_entity.pdbx_description
1 polymer ?
#
loop_
_entity_poly.entity_id
_entity_poly.type
_entity_poly.pdbx_seq_one_letter_code
_entity_poly.pdbx_strand_id
1 'polypeptide(L)'
;MPTHIERLLQQLDDSSGPSYYARAELIGIGSAAIPAIIDGLSSLGGFGQLTAIEVFEEVADPRCGPALIALLHSDDSTVREWAAMALASLKIDDAVEPVRSAYRACLERATPPDWSEPEGIRWALTELGARTPVVPPLTAHLRATAADNAPGWPSARFTEIINDLADHAQVILYSQFWQVDAGRTYGVSDPGLDWELDWSAPWEHLVEKSRTWSLLEASEAPVGDNTFVVPTWIDRTDLYPDK
;
A
#
# COMPACT_ATOMS: atom_id res chain seq x y z
N MET A 1 24.01 16.38 -22.95
CA MET A 1 23.29 15.35 -22.17
C MET A 1 23.07 15.77 -20.73
N PRO A 2 24.08 16.19 -19.93
CA PRO A 2 23.86 16.55 -18.52
C PRO A 2 22.84 17.68 -18.33
N THR A 3 22.99 18.75 -19.13
CA THR A 3 22.09 19.91 -19.15
C THR A 3 20.65 19.60 -19.59
N HIS A 4 20.43 18.49 -20.29
CA HIS A 4 19.08 18.10 -20.71
C HIS A 4 18.35 17.39 -19.56
N ILE A 5 19.01 16.43 -18.91
CA ILE A 5 18.44 15.72 -17.76
C ILE A 5 18.19 16.69 -16.60
N GLU A 6 19.12 17.61 -16.32
CA GLU A 6 18.93 18.66 -15.32
C GLU A 6 17.69 19.53 -15.58
N ARG A 7 17.43 19.87 -16.84
CA ARG A 7 16.22 20.62 -17.22
C ARG A 7 14.96 19.80 -16.99
N LEU A 8 14.97 18.51 -17.31
CA LEU A 8 13.83 17.61 -17.07
C LEU A 8 13.57 17.47 -15.57
N LEU A 9 14.61 17.39 -14.74
CA LEU A 9 14.48 17.33 -13.29
C LEU A 9 13.77 18.56 -12.72
N GLN A 10 14.12 19.76 -13.17
CA GLN A 10 13.46 21.00 -12.74
C GLN A 10 11.97 21.06 -13.13
N GLN A 11 11.54 20.24 -14.10
CA GLN A 11 10.16 20.17 -14.55
C GLN A 11 9.33 19.15 -13.78
N LEU A 12 9.97 18.28 -12.96
CA LEU A 12 9.25 17.27 -12.19
C LEU A 12 8.34 17.87 -11.12
N ASP A 13 8.71 19.03 -10.56
CA ASP A 13 7.91 19.72 -9.54
C ASP A 13 6.64 20.40 -10.07
N ASP A 14 6.45 20.46 -11.39
CA ASP A 14 5.29 21.09 -11.98
C ASP A 14 4.08 20.15 -11.96
N SER A 15 3.04 20.47 -11.18
CA SER A 15 1.78 19.70 -11.17
C SER A 15 0.99 19.72 -12.48
N SER A 16 1.45 20.43 -13.51
CA SER A 16 0.82 20.53 -14.83
C SER A 16 1.47 19.62 -15.88
N GLY A 17 1.00 19.71 -17.13
CA GLY A 17 1.45 18.87 -18.25
C GLY A 17 2.97 18.72 -18.47
N PRO A 18 3.83 19.72 -18.18
CA PRO A 18 5.28 19.59 -18.34
C PRO A 18 5.92 18.47 -17.50
N SER A 19 5.44 18.20 -16.28
CA SER A 19 6.00 17.10 -15.46
C SER A 19 5.73 15.74 -16.08
N TYR A 20 4.53 15.52 -16.65
CA TYR A 20 4.23 14.28 -17.36
C TYR A 20 5.19 14.02 -18.52
N TYR A 21 5.47 15.06 -19.34
CA TYR A 21 6.43 14.94 -20.43
C TYR A 21 7.85 14.69 -19.91
N ALA A 22 8.27 15.40 -18.86
CA ALA A 22 9.58 15.23 -18.27
C ALA A 22 9.79 13.81 -17.71
N ARG A 23 8.80 13.29 -16.97
CA ARG A 23 8.77 11.91 -16.48
C ARG A 23 8.90 10.91 -17.63
N ALA A 24 8.04 11.02 -18.64
CA ALA A 24 8.03 10.10 -19.78
C ALA A 24 9.37 10.12 -20.54
N GLU A 25 9.98 11.30 -20.67
CA GLU A 25 11.28 11.44 -21.32
C GLU A 25 12.42 10.85 -20.48
N LEU A 26 12.42 11.05 -19.16
CA LEU A 26 13.38 10.42 -18.25
C LEU A 26 13.26 8.89 -18.27
N ILE A 27 12.04 8.34 -18.30
CA ILE A 27 11.80 6.91 -18.48
C ILE A 27 12.37 6.43 -19.82
N GLY A 28 12.14 7.20 -20.90
CA GLY A 28 12.69 6.89 -22.22
C GLY A 28 14.22 6.94 -22.30
N ILE A 29 14.87 7.80 -21.50
CA ILE A 29 16.32 7.80 -21.32
C ILE A 29 16.79 6.57 -20.53
N GLY A 30 15.96 6.08 -19.61
CA GLY A 30 16.18 4.85 -18.85
C GLY A 30 17.31 4.97 -17.83
N SER A 31 18.06 3.88 -17.63
CA SER A 31 19.15 3.76 -16.67
C SER A 31 20.20 4.90 -16.73
N ALA A 32 20.36 5.57 -17.86
CA ALA A 32 21.28 6.69 -17.99
C ALA A 32 20.83 7.95 -17.21
N ALA A 33 19.53 8.10 -16.92
CA ALA A 33 18.98 9.21 -16.16
C ALA A 33 19.14 9.02 -14.63
N ILE A 34 19.22 7.78 -14.16
CA ILE A 34 19.14 7.42 -12.75
C ILE A 34 20.17 8.15 -11.87
N PRO A 35 21.47 8.22 -12.22
CA PRO A 35 22.44 8.95 -11.39
C PRO A 35 22.08 10.41 -11.20
N ALA A 36 21.63 11.09 -12.27
CA ALA A 36 21.26 12.50 -12.19
C ALA A 36 19.97 12.72 -11.39
N ILE A 37 19.00 11.80 -11.49
CA ILE A 37 17.79 11.85 -10.66
C ILE A 37 18.16 11.68 -9.18
N ILE A 38 19.04 10.73 -8.85
CA ILE A 38 19.52 10.53 -7.47
C ILE A 38 20.19 11.81 -6.94
N ASP A 39 21.11 12.39 -7.72
CA ASP A 39 21.84 13.59 -7.31
C ASP A 39 20.93 14.83 -7.14
N GLY A 40 19.86 14.92 -7.95
CA GLY A 40 18.90 16.02 -7.93
C GLY A 40 17.72 15.84 -6.97
N LEU A 41 17.50 14.63 -6.42
CA LEU A 41 16.28 14.27 -5.71
C LEU A 41 15.96 15.17 -4.51
N SER A 42 16.98 15.57 -3.75
CA SER A 42 16.82 16.44 -2.58
C SER A 42 16.46 17.88 -2.93
N SER A 43 16.59 18.28 -4.19
CA SER A 43 16.20 19.62 -4.67
C SER A 43 14.74 19.69 -5.13
N LEU A 44 14.07 18.54 -5.28
CA LEU A 44 12.67 18.44 -5.67
C LEU A 44 11.74 18.64 -4.46
N GLY A 45 10.58 19.23 -4.70
CA GLY A 45 9.46 19.21 -3.77
C GLY A 45 8.79 17.82 -3.72
N GLY A 46 7.79 17.66 -2.83
CA GLY A 46 7.11 16.37 -2.64
C GLY A 46 6.54 15.79 -3.94
N PHE A 47 5.91 16.62 -4.78
CA PHE A 47 5.40 16.18 -6.07
C PHE A 47 6.51 15.68 -7.00
N GLY A 48 7.60 16.42 -7.16
CA GLY A 48 8.73 15.99 -7.99
C GLY A 48 9.41 14.73 -7.44
N GLN A 49 9.48 14.55 -6.12
CA GLN A 49 9.98 13.33 -5.49
C GLN A 49 9.08 12.13 -5.83
N LEU A 50 7.76 12.27 -5.74
CA LEU A 50 6.81 11.23 -6.15
C LEU A 50 7.00 10.88 -7.63
N THR A 51 7.10 11.86 -8.51
CA THR A 51 7.36 11.63 -9.93
C THR A 51 8.70 10.94 -10.17
N ALA A 52 9.74 11.28 -9.40
CA ALA A 52 11.04 10.60 -9.47
C ALA A 52 10.96 9.13 -9.03
N ILE A 53 10.19 8.81 -7.98
CA ILE A 53 9.90 7.42 -7.56
C ILE A 53 9.25 6.65 -8.71
N GLU A 54 8.27 7.25 -9.39
CA GLU A 54 7.63 6.60 -10.54
C GLU A 54 8.63 6.32 -11.68
N VAL A 55 9.59 7.23 -11.94
CA VAL A 55 10.66 6.95 -12.89
C VAL A 55 11.53 5.78 -12.42
N PHE A 56 11.85 5.69 -11.13
CA PHE A 56 12.63 4.58 -10.59
C PHE A 56 11.94 3.23 -10.76
N GLU A 57 10.62 3.15 -10.51
CA GLU A 57 9.85 1.92 -10.69
C GLU A 57 9.76 1.49 -12.16
N GLU A 58 9.47 2.42 -13.06
CA GLU A 58 9.32 2.13 -14.50
C GLU A 58 10.66 1.75 -15.16
N VAL A 59 11.76 2.38 -14.75
CA VAL A 59 13.09 2.08 -15.27
C VAL A 59 13.67 0.80 -14.63
N ALA A 60 13.24 0.48 -13.40
CA ALA A 60 13.65 -0.68 -12.64
C ALA A 60 15.18 -0.85 -12.48
N ASP A 61 15.89 0.26 -12.31
CA ASP A 61 17.34 0.25 -12.08
C ASP A 61 17.64 0.22 -10.57
N PRO A 62 18.26 -0.85 -10.04
CA PRO A 62 18.45 -1.01 -8.60
C PRO A 62 19.37 0.03 -7.96
N ARG A 63 20.09 0.84 -8.76
CA ARG A 63 20.92 1.94 -8.25
C ARG A 63 20.11 3.03 -7.53
N CYS A 64 18.79 3.08 -7.72
CA CYS A 64 17.91 3.98 -6.97
C CYS A 64 17.71 3.61 -5.50
N GLY A 65 18.07 2.37 -5.09
CA GLY A 65 17.83 1.85 -3.73
C GLY A 65 18.24 2.79 -2.59
N PRO A 66 19.48 3.32 -2.56
CA PRO A 66 19.90 4.28 -1.53
C PRO A 66 19.07 5.56 -1.50
N ALA A 67 18.61 6.04 -2.65
CA ALA A 67 17.78 7.24 -2.74
C ALA A 67 16.36 6.98 -2.21
N LEU A 68 15.76 5.84 -2.56
CA LEU A 68 14.47 5.40 -2.01
C LEU A 68 14.55 5.20 -0.47
N ILE A 69 15.63 4.61 0.04
CA ILE A 69 15.88 4.48 1.48
C ILE A 69 15.93 5.85 2.17
N ALA A 70 16.55 6.86 1.54
CA ALA A 70 16.56 8.21 2.08
C ALA A 70 15.14 8.82 2.14
N LEU A 71 14.31 8.59 1.12
CA LEU A 71 12.93 9.10 1.06
C LEU A 71 11.99 8.52 2.13
N LEU A 72 12.34 7.38 2.74
CA LEU A 72 11.62 6.86 3.92
C LEU A 72 11.65 7.83 5.13
N HIS A 73 12.55 8.82 5.10
CA HIS A 73 12.66 9.87 6.12
C HIS A 73 12.11 11.23 5.64
N SER A 74 11.39 11.27 4.52
CA SER A 74 10.74 12.49 4.03
C SER A 74 9.74 13.04 5.04
N ASP A 75 9.54 14.35 5.06
CA ASP A 75 8.48 14.99 5.84
C ASP A 75 7.07 14.68 5.26
N ASP A 76 6.99 14.36 3.98
CA ASP A 76 5.75 14.01 3.28
C ASP A 76 5.43 12.51 3.44
N SER A 77 4.27 12.19 4.03
CA SER A 77 3.82 10.80 4.25
C SER A 77 3.62 10.02 2.96
N THR A 78 3.18 10.69 1.89
CA THR A 78 2.96 10.07 0.57
C THR A 78 4.30 9.65 -0.04
N VAL A 79 5.33 10.48 0.13
CA VAL A 79 6.70 10.16 -0.33
C VAL A 79 7.26 8.97 0.45
N ARG A 80 7.04 8.91 1.78
CA ARG A 80 7.47 7.76 2.60
C ARG A 80 6.77 6.47 2.18
N GLU A 81 5.47 6.53 1.95
CA GLU A 81 4.65 5.41 1.45
C GLU A 81 5.18 4.87 0.12
N TRP A 82 5.28 5.73 -0.90
CA TRP A 82 5.68 5.33 -2.24
C TRP A 82 7.13 4.85 -2.27
N ALA A 83 8.01 5.42 -1.45
CA ALA A 83 9.38 4.94 -1.31
C ALA A 83 9.43 3.51 -0.75
N ALA A 84 8.63 3.20 0.28
CA ALA A 84 8.54 1.85 0.83
C ALA A 84 7.99 0.85 -0.20
N MET A 85 6.93 1.23 -0.91
CA MET A 85 6.34 0.39 -1.96
C MET A 85 7.34 0.13 -3.10
N ALA A 86 8.00 1.16 -3.60
CA ALA A 86 9.00 1.04 -4.67
C ALA A 86 10.19 0.15 -4.26
N LEU A 87 10.67 0.26 -3.02
CA LEU A 87 11.72 -0.63 -2.50
C LEU A 87 11.32 -2.11 -2.57
N ALA A 88 10.06 -2.43 -2.24
CA ALA A 88 9.54 -3.78 -2.33
C ALA A 88 9.30 -4.25 -3.78
N SER A 89 8.65 -3.42 -4.61
CA SER A 89 8.42 -3.69 -6.04
C SER A 89 9.72 -3.99 -6.79
N LEU A 90 10.76 -3.21 -6.52
CA LEU A 90 12.08 -3.34 -7.13
C LEU A 90 12.97 -4.41 -6.45
N LYS A 91 12.50 -5.03 -5.36
CA LYS A 91 13.21 -6.05 -4.59
C LYS A 91 14.61 -5.59 -4.18
N ILE A 92 14.70 -4.39 -3.62
CA ILE A 92 15.97 -3.86 -3.11
C ILE A 92 16.35 -4.65 -1.86
N ASP A 93 17.39 -5.49 -1.98
CA ASP A 93 17.79 -6.48 -0.96
C ASP A 93 17.98 -5.87 0.45
N ASP A 94 18.58 -4.69 0.55
CA ASP A 94 18.90 -4.03 1.82
C ASP A 94 17.75 -3.16 2.37
N ALA A 95 16.53 -3.27 1.83
CA ALA A 95 15.39 -2.43 2.21
C ALA A 95 14.68 -2.86 3.51
N VAL A 96 14.83 -4.11 3.95
CA VAL A 96 14.04 -4.67 5.08
C VAL A 96 14.17 -3.84 6.35
N GLU A 97 15.38 -3.58 6.83
CA GLU A 97 15.59 -2.82 8.08
C GLU A 97 15.21 -1.34 7.95
N PRO A 98 15.54 -0.63 6.85
CA PRO A 98 15.02 0.71 6.60
C PRO A 98 13.49 0.80 6.64
N VAL A 99 12.78 -0.12 5.96
CA VAL A 99 11.31 -0.14 5.93
C VAL A 99 10.74 -0.48 7.33
N ARG A 100 11.37 -1.40 8.09
CA ARG A 100 11.00 -1.65 9.50
C ARG A 100 11.16 -0.40 10.36
N SER A 101 12.25 0.35 10.16
CA SER A 101 12.49 1.61 10.88
C SER A 101 11.43 2.65 10.54
N ALA A 102 11.07 2.78 9.25
CA ALA A 102 10.00 3.66 8.81
C ALA A 102 8.66 3.29 9.46
N TYR A 103 8.34 2.00 9.54
CA TYR A 103 7.13 1.52 10.20
C TYR A 103 7.11 1.84 11.70
N ARG A 104 8.23 1.61 12.42
CA ARG A 104 8.35 2.00 13.82
C ARG A 104 8.11 3.51 14.01
N ALA A 105 8.63 4.32 13.10
CA ALA A 105 8.39 5.76 13.13
C ALA A 105 6.90 6.13 12.92
N CYS A 106 6.14 5.38 12.11
CA CYS A 106 4.68 5.54 12.01
C CYS A 106 3.99 5.27 13.37
N LEU A 107 4.40 4.19 14.05
CA LEU A 107 3.87 3.84 15.37
C LEU A 107 4.20 4.91 16.42
N GLU A 108 5.42 5.44 16.41
CA GLU A 108 5.85 6.53 17.30
C GLU A 108 5.06 7.83 17.07
N ARG A 109 4.70 8.14 15.82
CA ARG A 109 3.82 9.26 15.46
C ARG A 109 2.34 9.02 15.80
N ALA A 110 1.99 7.80 16.24
CA ALA A 110 0.60 7.36 16.37
C ALA A 110 -0.21 7.57 15.07
N THR A 111 0.42 7.38 13.91
CA THR A 111 -0.27 7.44 12.62
C THR A 111 -1.32 6.32 12.57
N PRO A 112 -2.60 6.63 12.27
CA PRO A 112 -3.64 5.62 12.20
C PRO A 112 -3.27 4.50 11.21
N PRO A 113 -3.37 3.22 11.59
CA PRO A 113 -2.89 2.12 10.78
C PRO A 113 -3.67 1.90 9.48
N ASP A 114 -4.89 2.42 9.39
CA ASP A 114 -5.75 2.46 8.21
C ASP A 114 -5.41 3.60 7.22
N TRP A 115 -4.44 4.46 7.55
CA TRP A 115 -3.91 5.43 6.60
C TRP A 115 -2.96 4.77 5.60
N SER A 116 -2.84 5.41 4.42
CA SER A 116 -2.10 4.89 3.28
C SER A 116 -0.62 4.65 3.58
N GLU A 117 0.02 5.52 4.37
CA GLU A 117 1.44 5.35 4.71
C GLU A 117 1.72 4.05 5.51
N PRO A 118 1.11 3.82 6.70
CA PRO A 118 1.29 2.56 7.41
C PRO A 118 0.87 1.33 6.60
N GLU A 119 -0.17 1.46 5.78
CA GLU A 119 -0.63 0.40 4.89
C GLU A 119 0.42 0.04 3.84
N GLY A 120 0.90 1.00 3.06
CA GLY A 120 1.92 0.81 2.03
C GLY A 120 3.22 0.26 2.60
N ILE A 121 3.60 0.72 3.80
CA ILE A 121 4.78 0.18 4.51
C ILE A 121 4.55 -1.27 4.95
N ARG A 122 3.38 -1.64 5.51
CA ARG A 122 3.07 -3.03 5.86
C ARG A 122 3.01 -3.94 4.63
N TRP A 123 2.48 -3.44 3.51
CA TRP A 123 2.50 -4.14 2.24
C TRP A 123 3.95 -4.40 1.81
N ALA A 124 4.80 -3.36 1.81
CA ALA A 124 6.21 -3.49 1.47
C ALA A 124 6.95 -4.50 2.35
N LEU A 125 6.70 -4.49 3.67
CA LEU A 125 7.25 -5.49 4.59
C LEU A 125 6.77 -6.91 4.26
N THR A 126 5.55 -7.07 3.78
CA THR A 126 5.00 -8.38 3.39
C THR A 126 5.70 -8.89 2.14
N GLU A 127 5.82 -8.05 1.10
CA GLU A 127 6.50 -8.39 -0.15
C GLU A 127 8.00 -8.68 0.03
N LEU A 128 8.66 -7.98 0.96
CA LEU A 128 10.05 -8.23 1.34
C LEU A 128 10.22 -9.44 2.27
N GLY A 129 9.14 -10.14 2.65
CA GLY A 129 9.17 -11.29 3.54
C GLY A 129 9.48 -10.96 5.01
N ALA A 130 9.41 -9.68 5.38
CA ALA A 130 9.64 -9.17 6.75
C ALA A 130 8.37 -9.14 7.61
N ARG A 131 7.20 -9.35 7.00
CA ARG A 131 5.89 -9.48 7.65
C ARG A 131 5.13 -10.64 7.03
N THR A 132 4.39 -11.39 7.84
CA THR A 132 3.47 -12.43 7.37
C THR A 132 2.11 -12.20 8.00
N PRO A 133 1.10 -11.73 7.25
CA PRO A 133 -0.24 -11.59 7.78
C PRO A 133 -0.77 -12.96 8.24
N VAL A 134 -1.34 -13.01 9.45
CA VAL A 134 -2.01 -14.21 9.92
C VAL A 134 -3.31 -14.37 9.15
N VAL A 135 -3.49 -15.51 8.47
CA VAL A 135 -4.73 -15.87 7.78
C VAL A 135 -5.38 -17.02 8.54
N PRO A 136 -6.52 -16.78 9.21
CA PRO A 136 -7.26 -17.82 9.93
C PRO A 136 -7.71 -18.99 9.03
N PRO A 137 -7.91 -20.20 9.59
CA PRO A 137 -8.15 -21.40 8.79
C PRO A 137 -9.41 -21.36 7.91
N LEU A 138 -10.53 -20.84 8.42
CA LEU A 138 -11.77 -20.75 7.65
C LEU A 138 -11.63 -19.71 6.52
N THR A 139 -11.02 -18.57 6.82
CA THR A 139 -10.67 -17.53 5.85
C THR A 139 -9.77 -18.12 4.76
N ALA A 140 -8.70 -18.83 5.10
CA ALA A 140 -7.84 -19.49 4.14
C ALA A 140 -8.61 -20.50 3.26
N HIS A 141 -9.53 -21.26 3.86
CA HIS A 141 -10.36 -22.25 3.15
C HIS A 141 -11.38 -21.63 2.18
N LEU A 142 -11.97 -20.49 2.56
CA LEU A 142 -12.99 -19.79 1.77
C LEU A 142 -12.40 -18.98 0.60
N ARG A 143 -11.07 -18.90 0.49
CA ARG A 143 -10.41 -18.14 -0.57
C ARG A 143 -10.76 -18.76 -1.92
N ALA A 144 -11.37 -17.97 -2.79
CA ALA A 144 -11.73 -18.46 -4.11
C ALA A 144 -10.47 -18.65 -4.95
N THR A 145 -10.33 -19.84 -5.54
CA THR A 145 -9.43 -20.05 -6.67
C THR A 145 -10.12 -19.56 -7.94
N ALA A 146 -10.42 -18.27 -8.03
CA ALA A 146 -10.91 -17.72 -9.29
C ALA A 146 -9.75 -17.72 -10.30
N ALA A 147 -10.03 -18.18 -11.51
CA ALA A 147 -9.09 -18.15 -12.62
C ALA A 147 -8.72 -16.69 -12.93
N ASP A 148 -7.42 -16.41 -12.92
CA ASP A 148 -6.77 -15.22 -13.45
C ASP A 148 -7.23 -13.86 -12.85
N ASN A 149 -6.46 -13.39 -11.86
CA ASN A 149 -6.30 -11.98 -11.45
C ASN A 149 -7.35 -11.31 -10.55
N ALA A 150 -8.32 -12.01 -9.97
CA ALA A 150 -9.14 -11.45 -8.89
C ALA A 150 -8.68 -12.02 -7.53
N PRO A 151 -7.69 -11.40 -6.84
CA PRO A 151 -7.39 -11.78 -5.47
C PRO A 151 -8.64 -11.53 -4.61
N GLY A 152 -8.99 -12.46 -3.71
CA GLY A 152 -10.03 -12.23 -2.71
C GLY A 152 -10.88 -13.45 -2.37
N TRP A 153 -12.03 -13.16 -1.77
CA TRP A 153 -13.02 -14.13 -1.33
C TRP A 153 -14.38 -13.83 -1.94
N PRO A 154 -15.27 -14.81 -2.15
CA PRO A 154 -16.63 -14.51 -2.62
C PRO A 154 -17.35 -13.59 -1.62
N SER A 155 -17.96 -12.50 -2.10
CA SER A 155 -18.63 -11.53 -1.21
C SER A 155 -19.77 -12.16 -0.42
N ALA A 156 -20.44 -13.19 -0.98
CA ALA A 156 -21.46 -13.99 -0.29
C ALA A 156 -20.95 -14.70 0.98
N ARG A 157 -19.63 -14.87 1.14
CA ARG A 157 -18.98 -15.48 2.31
C ARG A 157 -18.33 -14.44 3.24
N PHE A 158 -18.53 -13.15 2.98
CA PHE A 158 -17.86 -12.09 3.71
C PHE A 158 -18.17 -12.11 5.21
N THR A 159 -19.43 -12.36 5.60
CA THR A 159 -19.84 -12.57 6.99
C THR A 159 -19.05 -13.67 7.70
N GLU A 160 -18.74 -14.77 7.02
CA GLU A 160 -17.95 -15.88 7.60
C GLU A 160 -16.50 -15.43 7.84
N ILE A 161 -15.93 -14.69 6.90
CA ILE A 161 -14.57 -14.16 6.97
C ILE A 161 -14.43 -13.12 8.10
N ILE A 162 -15.38 -12.19 8.21
CA ILE A 162 -15.39 -11.18 9.27
C ILE A 162 -15.39 -11.84 10.64
N ASN A 163 -16.24 -12.85 10.83
CA ASN A 163 -16.33 -13.54 12.10
C ASN A 163 -15.06 -14.33 12.41
N ASP A 164 -14.48 -15.00 11.41
CA ASP A 164 -13.25 -15.78 11.58
C ASP A 164 -12.04 -14.90 11.91
N LEU A 165 -11.89 -13.75 11.24
CA LEU A 165 -10.86 -12.75 11.54
C LEU A 165 -11.01 -12.23 12.98
N ALA A 166 -12.23 -11.86 13.37
CA ALA A 166 -12.50 -11.35 14.72
C ALA A 166 -12.30 -12.41 15.82
N ASP A 167 -12.68 -13.67 15.57
CA ASP A 167 -12.43 -14.80 16.49
C ASP A 167 -10.93 -15.08 16.69
N HIS A 168 -10.10 -14.69 15.72
CA HIS A 168 -8.64 -14.73 15.80
C HIS A 168 -8.01 -13.39 16.22
N ALA A 169 -8.81 -12.51 16.83
CA ALA A 169 -8.39 -11.21 17.34
C ALA A 169 -7.74 -10.30 16.28
N GLN A 170 -8.28 -10.30 15.06
CA GLN A 170 -7.84 -9.45 13.97
C GLN A 170 -8.86 -8.33 13.70
N VAL A 171 -8.35 -7.21 13.21
CA VAL A 171 -9.11 -5.98 12.91
C VAL A 171 -9.06 -5.75 11.40
N ILE A 172 -10.22 -5.73 10.75
CA ILE A 172 -10.36 -5.27 9.36
C ILE A 172 -10.21 -3.75 9.34
N LEU A 173 -9.34 -3.27 8.45
CA LEU A 173 -9.04 -1.86 8.20
C LEU A 173 -9.87 -1.27 7.07
N TYR A 174 -10.24 -2.04 6.07
CA TYR A 174 -11.16 -1.67 5.01
C TYR A 174 -11.41 -2.89 4.13
N SER A 175 -12.42 -2.82 3.27
CA SER A 175 -12.69 -3.87 2.29
C SER A 175 -12.82 -3.26 0.90
N GLN A 176 -12.30 -3.95 -0.10
CA GLN A 176 -12.52 -3.58 -1.50
C GLN A 176 -13.37 -4.64 -2.19
N PHE A 177 -14.39 -4.20 -2.92
CA PHE A 177 -15.27 -5.07 -3.67
C PHE A 177 -14.96 -5.03 -5.15
N TRP A 178 -14.91 -6.21 -5.76
CA TRP A 178 -14.57 -6.40 -7.15
C TRP A 178 -15.61 -7.27 -7.84
N GLN A 179 -16.04 -6.86 -9.03
CA GLN A 179 -16.88 -7.67 -9.90
C GLN A 179 -16.03 -8.26 -11.02
N VAL A 180 -16.17 -9.56 -11.26
CA VAL A 180 -15.40 -10.29 -12.27
C VAL A 180 -16.31 -10.75 -13.39
N ASP A 181 -16.26 -10.07 -14.53
CA ASP A 181 -17.08 -10.41 -15.70
C ASP A 181 -16.22 -10.65 -16.93
N ALA A 182 -16.40 -11.82 -17.56
CA ALA A 182 -15.71 -12.21 -18.80
C ALA A 182 -14.18 -12.02 -18.76
N GLY A 183 -13.55 -12.32 -17.62
CA GLY A 183 -12.10 -12.19 -17.41
C GLY A 183 -11.61 -10.75 -17.15
N ARG A 184 -12.52 -9.81 -16.87
CA ARG A 184 -12.20 -8.44 -16.46
C ARG A 184 -12.68 -8.17 -15.05
N THR A 185 -11.86 -7.45 -14.28
CA THR A 185 -12.12 -7.04 -12.90
C THR A 185 -12.54 -5.57 -12.88
N TYR A 186 -13.66 -5.27 -12.24
CA TYR A 186 -14.19 -3.93 -12.08
C TYR A 186 -14.29 -3.61 -10.58
N GLY A 187 -13.76 -2.47 -10.16
CA GLY A 187 -13.98 -1.98 -8.80
C GLY A 187 -15.45 -1.63 -8.61
N VAL A 188 -16.04 -2.11 -7.52
CA VAL A 188 -17.40 -1.76 -7.11
C VAL A 188 -17.31 -0.68 -6.04
N SER A 189 -18.15 0.34 -6.16
CA SER A 189 -18.21 1.40 -5.16
C SER A 189 -18.52 0.79 -3.79
N ASP A 190 -17.73 1.20 -2.81
CA ASP A 190 -17.96 0.94 -1.39
C ASP A 190 -19.38 1.40 -0.98
N PRO A 191 -20.02 0.78 0.03
CA PRO A 191 -21.32 1.22 0.53
C PRO A 191 -21.33 2.68 1.03
N GLY A 192 -20.17 3.31 1.20
CA GLY A 192 -20.06 4.72 1.59
C GLY A 192 -20.29 4.91 3.08
N LEU A 193 -19.95 3.89 3.87
CA LEU A 193 -20.06 3.92 5.33
C LEU A 193 -18.85 4.67 5.89
N ASP A 194 -19.11 5.84 6.44
CA ASP A 194 -18.10 6.59 7.19
C ASP A 194 -17.88 5.89 8.54
N TRP A 195 -16.74 5.22 8.68
CA TRP A 195 -16.36 4.51 9.90
C TRP A 195 -14.96 4.94 10.32
N GLU A 196 -14.79 5.16 11.61
CA GLU A 196 -13.51 5.56 12.23
C GLU A 196 -13.32 4.72 13.49
N LEU A 197 -12.12 4.16 13.66
CA LEU A 197 -11.74 3.46 14.89
C LEU A 197 -10.99 4.41 15.82
N ASP A 198 -11.40 4.43 17.09
CA ASP A 198 -10.58 5.01 18.14
C ASP A 198 -9.42 4.07 18.44
N TRP A 199 -8.29 4.26 17.75
CA TRP A 199 -7.06 3.49 17.90
C TRP A 199 -6.43 3.55 19.31
N SER A 200 -6.96 4.37 20.22
CA SER A 200 -6.58 4.38 21.64
C SER A 200 -7.34 3.35 22.50
N ALA A 201 -8.41 2.75 21.95
CA ALA A 201 -9.22 1.76 22.66
C ALA A 201 -8.46 0.43 22.87
N PRO A 202 -8.88 -0.39 23.86
CA PRO A 202 -8.35 -1.75 24.02
C PRO A 202 -8.50 -2.57 22.74
N TRP A 203 -7.54 -3.43 22.45
CA TRP A 203 -7.53 -4.25 21.22
C TRP A 203 -8.81 -5.06 21.04
N GLU A 204 -9.33 -5.64 22.12
CA GLU A 204 -10.57 -6.41 22.10
C GLU A 204 -11.78 -5.54 21.72
N HIS A 205 -11.75 -4.25 22.08
CA HIS A 205 -12.77 -3.30 21.65
C HIS A 205 -12.65 -2.98 20.16
N LEU A 206 -11.43 -2.79 19.65
CA LEU A 206 -11.18 -2.57 18.23
C LEU A 206 -11.66 -3.75 17.38
N VAL A 207 -11.39 -4.98 17.80
CA VAL A 207 -11.85 -6.20 17.13
C VAL A 207 -13.38 -6.25 17.05
N GLU A 208 -14.08 -6.02 18.16
CA GLU A 208 -15.55 -6.06 18.18
C GLU A 208 -16.19 -4.90 17.40
N LYS A 209 -15.57 -3.72 17.42
CA LYS A 209 -16.01 -2.56 16.63
C LYS A 209 -15.83 -2.81 15.14
N SER A 210 -14.66 -3.29 14.72
CA SER A 210 -14.37 -3.68 13.34
C SER A 210 -15.33 -4.76 12.88
N ARG A 211 -15.54 -5.83 13.65
CA ARG A 211 -16.54 -6.87 13.38
C ARG A 211 -17.94 -6.29 13.16
N THR A 212 -18.40 -5.42 14.05
CA THR A 212 -19.74 -4.82 13.95
C THR A 212 -19.90 -4.01 12.66
N TRP A 213 -18.91 -3.21 12.33
CA TRP A 213 -18.92 -2.38 11.12
C TRP A 213 -18.83 -3.20 9.85
N SER A 214 -17.90 -4.15 9.77
CA SER A 214 -17.77 -5.00 8.59
C SER A 214 -19.00 -5.88 8.38
N LEU A 215 -19.72 -6.29 9.44
CA LEU A 215 -21.01 -6.98 9.29
C LEU A 215 -22.10 -6.09 8.68
N LEU A 216 -22.11 -4.79 9.01
CA LEU A 216 -23.00 -3.82 8.37
C LEU A 216 -22.62 -3.64 6.90
N GLU A 217 -21.34 -3.44 6.60
CA GLU A 217 -20.81 -3.38 5.23
C GLU A 217 -21.19 -4.63 4.43
N ALA A 218 -21.01 -5.82 4.99
CA ALA A 218 -21.39 -7.09 4.36
C ALA A 218 -22.90 -7.21 4.09
N SER A 219 -23.75 -6.56 4.89
CA SER A 219 -25.20 -6.56 4.68
C SER A 219 -25.65 -5.63 3.55
N GLU A 220 -24.84 -4.61 3.25
CA GLU A 220 -25.07 -3.65 2.15
C GLU A 220 -24.24 -4.00 0.91
N ALA A 221 -23.28 -4.92 1.05
CA ALA A 221 -22.37 -5.32 -0.01
C ALA A 221 -23.11 -5.91 -1.22
N PRO A 222 -22.60 -5.68 -2.44
CA PRO A 222 -23.12 -6.34 -3.62
C PRO A 222 -22.97 -7.87 -3.50
N VAL A 223 -24.08 -8.58 -3.64
CA VAL A 223 -24.10 -10.04 -3.61
C VAL A 223 -24.34 -10.55 -5.03
N GLY A 224 -23.36 -11.28 -5.55
CA GLY A 224 -23.43 -11.95 -6.85
C GLY A 224 -22.37 -13.03 -6.97
N ASP A 225 -22.62 -14.05 -7.80
CA ASP A 225 -21.70 -15.18 -8.00
C ASP A 225 -20.32 -14.75 -8.54
N ASN A 226 -20.24 -13.54 -9.09
CA ASN A 226 -19.04 -12.92 -9.66
C ASN A 226 -18.48 -11.77 -8.81
N THR A 227 -19.00 -11.56 -7.59
CA THR A 227 -18.54 -10.49 -6.71
C THR A 227 -17.60 -11.03 -5.65
N PHE A 228 -16.45 -10.39 -5.51
CA PHE A 228 -15.39 -10.74 -4.59
C PHE A 228 -15.08 -9.58 -3.66
N VAL A 229 -14.61 -9.90 -2.46
CA VAL A 229 -14.16 -8.96 -1.45
C VAL A 229 -12.70 -9.21 -1.13
N VAL A 230 -11.95 -8.12 -0.94
CA VAL A 230 -10.57 -8.12 -0.48
C VAL A 230 -10.53 -7.27 0.79
N PRO A 231 -10.75 -7.87 1.97
CA PRO A 231 -10.51 -7.17 3.21
C PRO A 231 -9.00 -6.99 3.41
N THR A 232 -8.61 -5.84 3.93
CA THR A 232 -7.28 -5.59 4.49
C THR A 232 -7.40 -5.63 6.00
N TRP A 233 -6.55 -6.40 6.67
CA TRP A 233 -6.61 -6.56 8.13
C TRP A 233 -5.22 -6.59 8.77
N ILE A 234 -5.23 -6.35 10.08
CA ILE A 234 -4.07 -6.41 10.96
C ILE A 234 -4.37 -7.26 12.20
N ASP A 235 -3.31 -7.75 12.83
CA ASP A 235 -3.38 -8.32 14.17
C ASP A 235 -2.60 -7.46 15.17
N ARG A 236 -2.64 -7.86 16.46
CA ARG A 236 -2.02 -7.08 17.53
C ARG A 236 -0.52 -6.87 17.33
N THR A 237 0.18 -7.80 16.69
CA THR A 237 1.62 -7.73 16.46
C THR A 237 1.99 -6.65 15.44
N ASP A 238 1.04 -6.22 14.60
CA ASP A 238 1.25 -5.10 13.68
C ASP A 238 1.40 -3.75 14.39
N LEU A 239 0.74 -3.56 15.53
CA LEU A 239 0.83 -2.31 16.29
C LEU A 239 1.79 -2.40 17.48
N TYR A 240 2.03 -3.62 17.97
CA TYR A 240 2.86 -3.88 19.14
C TYR A 240 3.86 -5.02 18.88
N PRO A 241 4.80 -4.85 17.94
CA PRO A 241 5.71 -5.93 17.52
C PRO A 241 6.67 -6.39 18.63
N ASP A 242 6.91 -5.57 19.66
CA ASP A 242 7.82 -5.85 20.77
C ASP A 242 7.12 -6.37 22.05
N LYS A 243 5.80 -6.67 21.99
CA LYS A 243 5.00 -7.13 23.14
C LYS A 243 4.48 -8.55 22.98
#